data_AF-A0A0U1L113-F1
#
_entry.id   AF-A0A0U1L113-F1
#
_cell.length_a   1.000
_cell.length_b   1.000
_cell.length_c   1.000
_cell.angle_alpha   90.00
_cell.angle_beta   90.00
_cell.angle_gamma   90.00
#
_symmetry.space_group_name_H-M   'P 1'
#
loop_
_entity.id
_entity.type
_entity.pdbx_description
1 polymer ?
#
loop_
_entity_poly.entity_id
_entity_poly.type
_entity_poly.pdbx_seq_one_letter_code
_entity_poly.pdbx_strand_id
1 'polypeptide(L)'
;MNFVAIDFETANRDPASACSLGLVVVKDGVITEQKQWLIQPPNLAFDYRHIKTHGITPEMVKDAPNLAAIWLDLKPYIDNQILLAHNAQFDINVLHNTTAVYNLELPVFKSVCTVELSRRAWPELKNHKLSTIANTLGIALDHHNSSSDALACAKIALNACNCLNLKHITDCFDLLDMQSTFETFEYVRDFWDEQGFEVHSTEDQIKRQKSAAKVCVESLDIENKIAVINGYDVTLCSCTCRDYSVRRFPCKHMYRLAIELGIFEEQPTIKSKTKKNSCTLTISADQIYEQVLSDIKDDFTCGKISKAEYDRQISRLSKIFCENSLAQKVNT
;
A
#
# COMPACT_ATOMS: atom_id res chain seq x y z
N MET A 1 17.49 -9.01 -20.56
CA MET A 1 16.44 -8.31 -19.81
C MET A 1 16.58 -8.68 -18.33
N ASN A 2 16.99 -7.76 -17.47
CA ASN A 2 17.28 -8.02 -16.05
C ASN A 2 16.47 -7.05 -15.17
N PHE A 3 15.63 -7.55 -14.28
CA PHE A 3 14.84 -6.74 -13.35
C PHE A 3 14.24 -7.60 -12.24
N VAL A 4 13.65 -6.94 -11.24
CA VAL A 4 12.89 -7.60 -10.16
C VAL A 4 11.48 -7.04 -10.14
N ALA A 5 10.47 -7.90 -10.21
CA ALA A 5 9.08 -7.50 -10.02
C ALA A 5 8.66 -7.70 -8.56
N ILE A 6 7.97 -6.72 -7.99
CA ILE A 6 7.44 -6.75 -6.63
C ILE A 6 5.95 -6.45 -6.62
N ASP A 7 5.29 -6.90 -5.56
CA ASP A 7 3.90 -6.59 -5.26
C ASP A 7 3.69 -6.69 -3.75
N PHE A 8 3.10 -5.66 -3.14
CA PHE A 8 2.76 -5.61 -1.73
C PHE A 8 1.25 -5.74 -1.50
N GLU A 9 0.90 -6.45 -0.43
CA GLU A 9 -0.42 -6.35 0.18
C GLU A 9 -0.31 -5.59 1.50
N THR A 10 -1.30 -4.75 1.82
CA THR A 10 -1.34 -3.96 3.05
C THR A 10 -2.50 -4.37 3.93
N ALA A 11 -2.28 -4.38 5.25
CA ALA A 11 -3.31 -4.71 6.23
C ALA A 11 -4.46 -3.69 6.24
N ASN A 12 -4.15 -2.43 5.95
CA ASN A 12 -5.12 -1.34 5.89
C ASN A 12 -4.60 -0.23 4.96
N ARG A 13 -5.24 0.95 5.00
CA ARG A 13 -4.88 2.12 4.16
C ARG A 13 -3.52 2.75 4.47
N ASP A 14 -2.89 2.36 5.56
CA ASP A 14 -1.56 2.84 5.93
C ASP A 14 -0.50 2.17 5.03
N PRO A 15 0.30 2.94 4.28
CA PRO A 15 1.35 2.36 3.45
C PRO A 15 2.46 1.67 4.27
N ALA A 16 2.60 1.95 5.57
CA ALA A 16 3.52 1.23 6.44
C ALA A 16 2.96 -0.11 6.97
N SER A 17 1.75 -0.49 6.56
CA SER A 17 1.06 -1.69 7.05
C SER A 17 1.23 -2.92 6.15
N ALA A 18 2.34 -3.01 5.42
CA ALA A 18 2.67 -4.16 4.59
C ALA A 18 2.47 -5.47 5.38
N CYS A 19 1.67 -6.38 4.82
CA CYS A 19 1.34 -7.68 5.43
C CYS A 19 1.77 -8.87 4.56
N SER A 20 2.08 -8.63 3.28
CA SER A 20 2.74 -9.59 2.40
C SER A 20 3.56 -8.88 1.34
N LEU A 21 4.64 -9.51 0.89
CA LEU A 21 5.48 -9.07 -0.23
C LEU A 21 5.72 -10.26 -1.16
N GLY A 22 5.37 -10.10 -2.43
CA GLY A 22 5.78 -11.01 -3.51
C GLY A 22 6.97 -10.45 -4.26
N LEU A 23 7.86 -11.32 -4.73
CA LEU A 23 9.04 -10.93 -5.48
C LEU A 23 9.35 -11.95 -6.58
N VAL A 24 9.68 -11.47 -7.76
CA VAL A 24 10.10 -12.30 -8.90
C VAL A 24 11.36 -11.72 -9.54
N VAL A 25 12.39 -12.54 -9.67
CA VAL A 25 13.66 -12.16 -10.28
C VAL A 25 13.70 -12.63 -11.72
N VAL A 26 13.95 -11.70 -12.64
CA VAL A 26 14.16 -11.99 -14.06
C VAL A 26 15.61 -11.73 -14.42
N LYS A 27 16.29 -12.76 -14.92
CA LYS A 27 17.67 -12.70 -15.44
C LYS A 27 17.67 -13.13 -16.90
N ASP A 28 18.23 -12.30 -17.77
CA ASP A 28 18.32 -12.52 -19.21
C ASP A 28 16.99 -12.89 -19.88
N GLY A 29 15.90 -12.28 -19.40
CA GLY A 29 14.54 -12.51 -19.90
C GLY A 29 13.88 -13.77 -19.36
N VAL A 30 14.54 -14.50 -18.47
CA VAL A 30 14.05 -15.73 -17.85
C VAL A 30 13.74 -15.48 -16.37
N ILE A 31 12.58 -15.95 -15.91
CA ILE A 31 12.25 -15.95 -14.49
C ILE A 31 13.13 -16.98 -13.78
N THR A 32 13.92 -16.53 -12.80
CA THR A 32 14.90 -17.37 -12.10
C THR A 32 14.52 -17.65 -10.65
N GLU A 33 13.80 -16.73 -10.01
CA GLU A 33 13.35 -16.88 -8.62
C GLU A 33 11.96 -16.29 -8.45
N GLN A 34 11.16 -16.90 -7.59
CA GLN A 34 9.87 -16.41 -7.15
C GLN A 34 9.76 -16.63 -5.63
N LYS A 35 9.52 -15.56 -4.89
CA LYS A 35 9.44 -15.55 -3.42
C LYS A 35 8.15 -14.90 -2.94
N GLN A 36 7.80 -15.21 -1.69
CA GLN A 36 6.74 -14.58 -0.95
C GLN A 36 7.11 -14.53 0.52
N TRP A 37 6.87 -13.39 1.16
CA TRP A 37 6.94 -13.25 2.61
C TRP A 37 5.60 -12.77 3.15
N LEU A 38 5.13 -13.38 4.23
CA LEU A 38 4.18 -12.73 5.12
C LEU A 38 4.95 -11.79 6.03
N ILE A 39 4.37 -10.63 6.30
CA ILE A 39 5.00 -9.56 7.07
C ILE A 39 4.08 -9.23 8.26
N GLN A 40 4.64 -9.19 9.46
CA GLN A 40 3.95 -8.60 10.60
C GLN A 40 4.01 -7.06 10.49
N PRO A 41 2.88 -6.37 10.24
CA PRO A 41 2.85 -4.91 10.24
C PRO A 41 3.08 -4.36 11.67
N PRO A 42 3.52 -3.10 11.83
CA PRO A 42 3.75 -2.49 13.15
C PRO A 42 2.51 -2.50 14.06
N ASN A 43 1.32 -2.55 13.46
CA ASN A 43 0.04 -2.71 14.14
C ASN A 43 -0.82 -3.74 13.39
N LEU A 44 -1.42 -4.67 14.13
CA LEU A 44 -2.31 -5.73 13.61
C LEU A 44 -3.76 -5.26 13.34
N ALA A 45 -3.97 -3.96 13.15
CA ALA A 45 -5.25 -3.41 12.73
C ALA A 45 -5.47 -3.70 11.23
N PHE A 46 -6.36 -4.63 10.91
CA PHE A 46 -6.71 -4.93 9.52
C PHE A 46 -8.07 -4.34 9.16
N ASP A 47 -8.12 -3.65 8.03
CA ASP A 47 -9.39 -3.22 7.44
C ASP A 47 -10.04 -4.41 6.74
N TYR A 48 -11.33 -4.63 7.04
CA TYR A 48 -12.13 -5.69 6.43
C TYR A 48 -11.98 -5.80 4.90
N ARG A 49 -11.94 -4.65 4.20
CA ARG A 49 -11.83 -4.61 2.74
C ARG A 49 -10.51 -5.16 2.22
N HIS A 50 -9.41 -4.97 2.94
CA HIS A 50 -8.09 -5.48 2.53
C HIS A 50 -8.06 -6.99 2.73
N ILE A 51 -8.53 -7.48 3.89
CA ILE A 51 -8.70 -8.91 4.15
C ILE A 51 -9.57 -9.56 3.06
N LYS A 52 -10.69 -8.94 2.68
CA LYS A 52 -11.56 -9.44 1.60
C LYS A 52 -10.82 -9.53 0.26
N THR A 53 -9.92 -8.59 -0.01
CA THR A 53 -9.14 -8.53 -1.26
C THR A 53 -8.10 -9.65 -1.34
N HIS A 54 -7.21 -9.77 -0.35
CA HIS A 54 -6.05 -10.67 -0.43
C HIS A 54 -6.14 -11.91 0.49
N GLY A 55 -7.16 -11.99 1.36
CA GLY A 55 -7.40 -13.11 2.28
C GLY A 55 -6.45 -13.21 3.48
N ILE A 56 -5.57 -12.21 3.67
CA ILE A 56 -4.59 -12.21 4.77
C ILE A 56 -5.25 -11.62 6.01
N THR A 57 -5.22 -12.37 7.12
CA THR A 57 -5.82 -11.98 8.39
C THR A 57 -4.75 -11.62 9.42
N PRO A 58 -5.09 -10.85 10.47
CA PRO A 58 -4.16 -10.56 11.57
C PRO A 58 -3.52 -11.82 12.16
N GLU A 59 -4.28 -12.90 12.29
CA GLU A 59 -3.84 -14.16 12.90
C GLU A 59 -2.73 -14.86 12.11
N MET A 60 -2.72 -14.72 10.78
CA MET A 60 -1.67 -15.29 9.93
C MET A 60 -0.33 -14.59 10.05
N VAL A 61 -0.35 -13.29 10.40
CA VAL A 61 0.84 -12.45 10.39
C VAL A 61 1.31 -12.05 11.78
N LYS A 62 0.55 -12.36 12.84
CA LYS A 62 0.89 -11.95 14.21
C LYS A 62 2.24 -12.52 14.69
N ASP A 63 2.62 -13.68 14.17
CA ASP A 63 3.88 -14.38 14.49
C ASP A 63 4.84 -14.42 13.27
N ALA A 64 4.48 -13.74 12.17
CA ALA A 64 5.32 -13.62 10.99
C ALA A 64 6.50 -12.65 11.28
N PRO A 65 7.62 -12.75 10.55
CA PRO A 65 8.68 -11.76 10.68
C PRO A 65 8.17 -10.38 10.25
N ASN A 66 8.63 -9.32 10.95
CA ASN A 66 8.41 -7.95 10.49
C ASN A 66 9.36 -7.59 9.33
N LEU A 67 9.20 -6.40 8.74
CA LEU A 67 10.03 -6.00 7.60
C LEU A 67 11.52 -6.00 7.95
N ALA A 68 11.90 -5.50 9.13
CA ALA A 68 13.30 -5.45 9.56
C ALA A 68 13.94 -6.85 9.62
N ALA A 69 13.19 -7.86 10.06
CA ALA A 69 13.66 -9.23 10.12
C ALA A 69 13.88 -9.85 8.73
N ILE A 70 13.00 -9.57 7.76
CA ILE A 70 13.20 -10.06 6.38
C ILE A 70 14.15 -9.19 5.56
N TRP A 71 14.49 -7.98 6.03
CA TRP A 71 15.26 -6.99 5.26
C TRP A 71 16.63 -7.51 4.81
N LEU A 72 17.31 -8.31 5.62
CA LEU A 72 18.60 -8.88 5.27
C LEU A 72 18.53 -9.84 4.07
N ASP A 73 17.43 -10.59 3.93
CA ASP A 73 17.17 -11.44 2.77
C ASP A 73 16.63 -10.62 1.58
N LEU A 74 15.81 -9.60 1.83
CA LEU A 74 15.18 -8.78 0.80
C LEU A 74 16.15 -7.78 0.12
N LYS A 75 16.97 -7.06 0.89
CA LYS A 75 17.81 -5.95 0.39
C LYS A 75 18.68 -6.35 -0.82
N PRO A 76 19.34 -7.52 -0.86
CA PRO A 76 20.13 -7.94 -2.02
C PRO A 76 19.34 -8.05 -3.33
N TYR A 77 18.02 -8.25 -3.27
CA TYR A 77 17.17 -8.33 -4.45
C TYR A 77 16.69 -6.98 -4.97
N ILE A 78 16.79 -5.91 -4.17
CA ILE A 78 16.23 -4.60 -4.53
C ILE A 78 17.29 -3.53 -4.65
N ASP A 79 18.43 -3.69 -3.98
CA ASP A 79 19.52 -2.72 -3.99
C ASP A 79 20.28 -2.73 -5.33
N ASN A 80 20.45 -1.54 -5.89
CA ASN A 80 20.98 -1.30 -7.23
C ASN A 80 20.25 -2.08 -8.35
N GLN A 81 18.95 -2.32 -8.18
CA GLN A 81 18.11 -3.02 -9.15
C GLN A 81 17.10 -2.10 -9.85
N ILE A 82 16.46 -2.65 -10.88
CA ILE A 82 15.28 -2.06 -11.52
C ILE A 82 14.06 -2.82 -11.03
N LEU A 83 13.22 -2.13 -10.26
CA LEU A 83 12.01 -2.67 -9.65
C LEU A 83 10.81 -2.43 -10.57
N LEU A 84 10.04 -3.47 -10.81
CA LEU A 84 8.81 -3.40 -11.57
C LEU A 84 7.62 -3.68 -10.66
N ALA A 85 6.60 -2.87 -10.79
CA ALA A 85 5.34 -3.06 -10.08
C ALA A 85 4.16 -2.66 -10.96
N HIS A 86 3.00 -3.25 -10.72
CA HIS A 86 1.79 -2.96 -11.48
C HIS A 86 0.99 -1.89 -10.77
N ASN A 87 1.15 -0.63 -11.22
CA ASN A 87 0.85 0.59 -10.46
C ASN A 87 1.95 0.94 -9.45
N ALA A 88 3.20 1.03 -9.94
CA ALA A 88 4.40 1.11 -9.11
C ALA A 88 4.38 2.18 -8.00
N GLN A 89 3.71 3.31 -8.21
CA GLN A 89 3.57 4.34 -7.18
C GLN A 89 3.04 3.79 -5.84
N PHE A 90 2.16 2.79 -5.88
CA PHE A 90 1.63 2.15 -4.67
C PHE A 90 2.71 1.33 -3.96
N ASP A 91 3.31 0.37 -4.64
CA ASP A 91 4.29 -0.56 -4.05
C ASP A 91 5.56 0.14 -3.57
N ILE A 92 6.04 1.11 -4.36
CA ILE A 92 7.20 1.91 -3.99
C ILE A 92 6.89 2.75 -2.74
N ASN A 93 5.70 3.34 -2.65
CA ASN A 93 5.27 4.05 -1.45
C ASN A 93 5.15 3.12 -0.22
N VAL A 94 4.68 1.89 -0.39
CA VAL A 94 4.65 0.88 0.70
C VAL A 94 6.07 0.53 1.16
N LEU A 95 6.99 0.29 0.22
CA LEU A 95 8.40 0.01 0.51
C LEU A 95 9.04 1.15 1.31
N HIS A 96 8.86 2.39 0.86
CA HIS A 96 9.41 3.57 1.55
C HIS A 96 8.86 3.75 2.96
N ASN A 97 7.53 3.69 3.13
CA ASN A 97 6.94 3.92 4.45
C ASN A 97 7.25 2.79 5.43
N THR A 98 7.23 1.54 4.95
CA THR A 98 7.52 0.40 5.82
C THR A 98 8.99 0.38 6.23
N THR A 99 9.93 0.71 5.33
CA THR A 99 11.37 0.83 5.70
C THR A 99 11.64 1.96 6.68
N ALA A 100 10.97 3.10 6.52
CA ALA A 100 11.09 4.24 7.41
C ALA A 100 10.66 3.92 8.86
N VAL A 101 9.59 3.12 9.05
CA VAL A 101 9.14 2.72 10.40
C VAL A 101 10.23 1.98 11.18
N TYR A 102 11.06 1.19 10.49
CA TYR A 102 12.11 0.40 11.11
C TYR A 102 13.51 1.04 11.00
N ASN A 103 13.60 2.31 10.57
CA ASN A 103 14.87 3.02 10.31
C ASN A 103 15.83 2.22 9.42
N LEU A 104 15.30 1.54 8.41
CA LEU A 104 16.10 0.78 7.46
C LEU A 104 16.65 1.72 6.39
N GLU A 105 17.91 1.55 6.03
CA GLU A 105 18.52 2.29 4.93
C GLU A 105 17.80 1.92 3.62
N LEU A 106 17.26 2.94 2.95
CA LEU A 106 16.59 2.77 1.68
C LEU A 106 17.59 2.28 0.62
N PRO A 107 17.24 1.24 -0.15
CA PRO A 107 18.09 0.79 -1.24
C PRO A 107 18.07 1.82 -2.38
N VAL A 108 19.16 1.88 -3.13
CA VAL A 108 19.19 2.69 -4.36
C VAL A 108 18.57 1.84 -5.46
N PHE A 109 17.47 2.29 -6.06
CA PHE A 109 16.84 1.56 -7.17
C PHE A 109 16.23 2.53 -8.18
N LYS A 110 15.81 1.97 -9.33
CA LYS A 110 14.90 2.64 -10.26
C LYS A 110 13.62 1.83 -10.34
N SER A 111 12.48 2.48 -10.54
CA SER A 111 11.19 1.81 -10.65
C SER A 111 10.61 1.92 -12.06
N VAL A 112 9.85 0.93 -12.52
CA VAL A 112 9.08 0.99 -13.79
C VAL A 112 7.66 0.52 -13.53
N CYS A 113 6.69 1.32 -13.97
CA CYS A 113 5.27 0.99 -13.84
C CYS A 113 4.78 0.16 -15.04
N THR A 114 4.37 -1.08 -14.80
CA THR A 114 3.88 -1.94 -15.91
C THR A 114 2.52 -1.49 -16.47
N VAL A 115 1.75 -0.67 -15.74
CA VAL A 115 0.55 -0.02 -16.28
C VAL A 115 0.94 0.93 -17.42
N GLU A 116 1.95 1.77 -17.21
CA GLU A 116 2.41 2.72 -18.22
C GLU A 116 3.03 2.01 -19.41
N LEU A 117 3.87 1.00 -19.14
CA LEU A 117 4.44 0.16 -20.19
C LEU A 117 3.35 -0.52 -21.02
N SER A 118 2.30 -1.04 -20.36
CA SER A 118 1.18 -1.68 -21.06
C SER A 118 0.33 -0.71 -21.89
N ARG A 119 0.20 0.56 -21.49
CA ARG A 119 -0.47 1.60 -22.29
C ARG A 119 0.26 1.89 -23.59
N ARG A 120 1.59 1.77 -23.58
CA ARG A 120 2.40 1.91 -24.79
C ARG A 120 2.35 0.67 -25.66
N ALA A 121 2.41 -0.51 -25.06
CA ALA A 121 2.41 -1.79 -25.79
C ALA A 121 1.04 -2.13 -26.41
N TRP A 122 -0.05 -1.87 -25.69
CA TRP A 122 -1.41 -2.27 -26.08
C TRP A 122 -2.43 -1.15 -25.83
N PRO A 123 -2.31 0.01 -26.51
CA PRO A 123 -3.16 1.18 -26.29
C PRO A 123 -4.67 0.94 -26.51
N GLU A 124 -5.02 -0.12 -27.26
CA GLU A 124 -6.38 -0.51 -27.59
C GLU A 124 -7.11 -1.27 -26.46
N LEU A 125 -6.43 -1.66 -25.39
CA LEU A 125 -7.06 -2.37 -24.28
C LEU A 125 -8.08 -1.47 -23.56
N LYS A 126 -9.24 -2.05 -23.23
CA LYS A 126 -10.32 -1.36 -22.51
C LYS A 126 -9.85 -0.70 -21.20
N ASN A 127 -8.86 -1.31 -20.54
CA ASN A 127 -8.16 -0.80 -19.38
C ASN A 127 -6.89 -1.63 -19.15
N HIS A 128 -6.02 -1.10 -18.30
CA HIS A 128 -4.71 -1.65 -18.01
C HIS A 128 -4.61 -2.22 -16.59
N LYS A 129 -5.72 -2.78 -16.07
CA LYS A 129 -5.70 -3.51 -14.80
C LYS A 129 -4.93 -4.83 -14.97
N LEU A 130 -4.26 -5.27 -13.91
CA LEU A 130 -3.45 -6.50 -13.90
C LEU A 130 -4.23 -7.68 -14.46
N SER A 131 -5.44 -7.92 -13.95
CA SER A 131 -6.33 -9.00 -14.37
C SER A 131 -6.76 -8.91 -15.83
N THR A 132 -7.00 -7.70 -16.35
CA THR A 132 -7.35 -7.51 -17.77
C THR A 132 -6.18 -7.91 -18.67
N ILE A 133 -4.99 -7.41 -18.38
CA ILE A 133 -3.80 -7.66 -19.21
C ILE A 133 -3.38 -9.13 -19.07
N ALA A 134 -3.36 -9.68 -17.86
CA ALA A 134 -3.03 -11.07 -17.61
C ALA A 134 -3.96 -12.01 -18.40
N ASN A 135 -5.27 -11.75 -18.40
CA ASN A 135 -6.22 -12.52 -19.18
C ASN A 135 -5.98 -12.41 -20.69
N THR A 136 -5.73 -11.20 -21.21
CA THR A 136 -5.41 -10.99 -22.64
C THR A 136 -4.17 -11.77 -23.08
N LEU A 137 -3.15 -11.82 -22.22
CA LEU A 137 -1.88 -12.49 -22.51
C LEU A 137 -1.86 -13.98 -22.15
N GLY A 138 -2.98 -14.54 -21.66
CA GLY A 138 -3.05 -15.94 -21.23
C GLY A 138 -2.19 -16.25 -19.99
N ILE A 139 -1.93 -15.25 -19.14
CA ILE A 139 -1.16 -15.40 -17.91
C ILE A 139 -2.10 -15.85 -16.78
N ALA A 140 -1.79 -17.00 -16.17
CA ALA A 140 -2.49 -17.44 -14.97
C ALA A 140 -2.23 -16.48 -13.80
N LEU A 141 -3.31 -16.02 -13.16
CA LEU A 141 -3.27 -15.01 -12.10
C LEU A 141 -4.16 -15.43 -10.93
N ASP A 142 -3.56 -15.78 -9.78
CA ASP A 142 -4.25 -15.85 -8.48
C ASP A 142 -4.29 -14.45 -7.89
N HIS A 143 -5.34 -13.69 -8.24
CA HIS A 143 -5.32 -12.24 -8.02
C HIS A 143 -5.25 -11.90 -6.53
N HIS A 144 -4.51 -10.86 -6.18
CA HIS A 144 -4.24 -10.43 -4.80
C HIS A 144 -3.42 -11.44 -3.99
N ASN A 145 -2.76 -12.38 -4.67
CA ASN A 145 -1.66 -13.14 -4.11
C ASN A 145 -0.39 -12.43 -4.52
N SER A 146 0.30 -11.81 -3.56
CA SER A 146 1.45 -10.96 -3.88
C SER A 146 2.49 -11.66 -4.74
N SER A 147 2.73 -12.97 -4.53
CA SER A 147 3.66 -13.73 -5.38
C SER A 147 3.12 -13.95 -6.79
N SER A 148 1.82 -14.24 -6.93
CA SER A 148 1.19 -14.39 -8.24
C SER A 148 1.09 -13.07 -9.00
N ASP A 149 0.81 -11.97 -8.29
CA ASP A 149 0.64 -10.63 -8.88
C ASP A 149 2.02 -10.09 -9.31
N ALA A 150 3.08 -10.28 -8.52
CA ALA A 150 4.46 -10.02 -8.93
C ALA A 150 4.89 -10.86 -10.16
N LEU A 151 4.51 -12.14 -10.21
CA LEU A 151 4.77 -13.00 -11.38
C LEU A 151 4.03 -12.53 -12.63
N ALA A 152 2.77 -12.12 -12.49
CA ALA A 152 2.01 -11.56 -13.59
C ALA A 152 2.61 -10.23 -14.05
N CYS A 153 3.01 -9.36 -13.13
CA CYS A 153 3.74 -8.12 -13.41
C CYS A 153 5.00 -8.38 -14.25
N ALA A 154 5.84 -9.34 -13.84
CA ALA A 154 7.04 -9.72 -14.58
C ALA A 154 6.74 -10.23 -16.00
N LYS A 155 5.74 -11.11 -16.14
CA LYS A 155 5.33 -11.65 -17.45
C LYS A 155 4.74 -10.58 -18.35
N ILE A 156 3.94 -9.67 -17.81
CA ILE A 156 3.40 -8.52 -18.53
C ILE A 156 4.54 -7.65 -19.05
N ALA A 157 5.53 -7.35 -18.22
CA ALA A 157 6.69 -6.56 -18.63
C ALA A 157 7.48 -7.22 -19.76
N LEU A 158 7.77 -8.52 -19.67
CA LEU A 158 8.45 -9.27 -20.73
C LEU A 158 7.66 -9.22 -22.05
N ASN A 159 6.35 -9.42 -22.01
CA ASN A 159 5.49 -9.33 -23.19
C ASN A 159 5.45 -7.92 -23.77
N ALA A 160 5.37 -6.90 -22.92
CA ALA A 160 5.32 -5.50 -23.35
C ALA A 160 6.65 -5.06 -23.96
N CYS A 161 7.78 -5.42 -23.36
CA CYS A 161 9.12 -5.20 -23.93
C CYS A 161 9.27 -5.88 -25.30
N ASN A 162 8.81 -7.12 -25.45
CA ASN A 162 8.82 -7.81 -26.73
C ASN A 162 7.94 -7.10 -27.77
N CYS A 163 6.73 -6.68 -27.39
CA CYS A 163 5.80 -5.95 -28.25
C CYS A 163 6.38 -4.60 -28.72
N LEU A 164 7.11 -3.91 -27.85
CA LEU A 164 7.77 -2.63 -28.11
C LEU A 164 9.19 -2.79 -28.69
N ASN A 165 9.65 -4.02 -28.93
CA ASN A 165 10.99 -4.35 -29.44
C ASN A 165 12.15 -3.76 -28.59
N LEU A 166 11.98 -3.75 -27.27
CA LEU A 166 12.98 -3.28 -26.31
C LEU A 166 13.99 -4.40 -25.98
N LYS A 167 15.28 -4.07 -26.00
CA LYS A 167 16.36 -5.04 -25.76
C LYS A 167 16.77 -5.05 -24.28
N HIS A 168 16.75 -3.90 -23.65
CA HIS A 168 17.06 -3.70 -22.25
C HIS A 168 15.87 -3.07 -21.53
N ILE A 169 15.70 -3.40 -20.23
CA ILE A 169 14.60 -2.83 -19.45
C ILE A 169 14.79 -1.32 -19.27
N THR A 170 16.05 -0.87 -19.28
CA THR A 170 16.42 0.55 -19.21
C THR A 170 15.90 1.36 -20.39
N ASP A 171 15.65 0.73 -21.54
CA ASP A 171 15.08 1.38 -22.71
C ASP A 171 13.65 1.90 -22.42
N CYS A 172 12.99 1.35 -21.38
CA CYS A 172 11.70 1.87 -20.91
C CYS A 172 11.81 3.30 -20.36
N PHE A 173 12.96 3.72 -19.83
CA PHE A 173 13.09 5.06 -19.23
C PHE A 173 12.94 6.16 -20.27
N ASP A 174 13.62 6.00 -21.40
CA ASP A 174 13.50 6.93 -22.53
C ASP A 174 12.09 6.88 -23.14
N LEU A 175 11.53 5.67 -23.27
CA LEU A 175 10.20 5.47 -23.84
C LEU A 175 9.10 6.13 -22.98
N LEU A 176 9.20 6.02 -21.66
CA LEU A 176 8.23 6.56 -20.71
C LEU A 176 8.47 8.03 -20.37
N ASP A 177 9.48 8.68 -20.94
CA ASP A 177 9.92 10.04 -20.60
C ASP A 177 10.23 10.18 -19.10
N MET A 178 10.76 9.11 -18.51
CA MET A 178 11.20 9.11 -17.12
C MET A 178 12.58 9.76 -17.06
N GLN A 179 12.73 10.81 -16.25
CA GLN A 179 14.05 11.39 -15.99
C GLN A 179 14.97 10.28 -15.44
N SER A 180 16.07 10.02 -16.15
CA SER A 180 16.95 8.87 -15.96
C SER A 180 17.80 8.90 -14.69
N THR A 181 17.51 9.81 -13.76
CA THR A 181 18.15 9.90 -12.46
C THR A 181 17.74 8.69 -11.64
N PHE A 182 18.70 8.05 -10.96
CA PHE A 182 18.36 7.16 -9.85
C PHE A 182 17.44 7.96 -8.93
N GLU A 183 16.32 7.38 -8.51
CA GLU A 183 15.48 7.99 -7.47
C GLU A 183 16.27 7.87 -6.16
N THR A 184 17.30 8.71 -5.99
CA THR A 184 17.79 9.06 -4.68
C THR A 184 16.74 9.99 -4.09
N PHE A 185 15.73 9.40 -3.46
CA PHE A 185 14.90 10.14 -2.52
C PHE A 185 15.82 10.55 -1.36
N GLU A 186 16.52 11.67 -1.53
CA GLU A 186 17.07 12.40 -0.39
C GLU A 186 15.86 12.83 0.44
N TYR A 187 15.73 12.20 1.60
CA TYR A 187 14.66 12.46 2.53
C TYR A 187 14.87 13.82 3.19
N VAL A 188 14.49 14.88 2.49
CA VAL A 188 14.27 16.20 3.08
C VAL A 188 12.79 16.27 3.42
N ARG A 189 12.46 16.04 4.70
CA ARG A 189 11.09 16.21 5.23
C ARG A 189 10.63 17.65 5.02
N ASP A 190 9.82 17.87 3.99
CA ASP A 190 8.69 18.79 4.07
C ASP A 190 7.47 18.15 3.38
N PHE A 191 6.75 17.37 4.19
CA PHE A 191 5.55 16.58 3.85
C PHE A 191 4.42 17.38 3.17
N TRP A 192 4.43 18.71 3.24
CA TRP A 192 3.42 19.57 2.63
C TRP A 192 3.73 19.94 1.18
N ASP A 193 5.00 19.87 0.76
CA ASP A 193 5.41 20.30 -0.58
C ASP A 193 5.17 19.23 -1.66
N GLU A 194 5.18 17.93 -1.32
CA GLU A 194 4.90 16.84 -2.28
C GLU A 194 3.42 16.77 -2.72
N GLN A 195 2.49 17.37 -1.98
CA GLN A 195 1.06 17.41 -2.35
C GLN A 195 0.70 18.68 -3.16
N GLY A 196 1.63 19.63 -3.30
CA GLY A 196 1.41 20.94 -3.89
C GLY A 196 0.45 21.84 -3.09
N PHE A 197 0.64 23.16 -3.20
CA PHE A 197 -0.28 24.17 -2.66
C PHE A 197 -1.75 23.98 -3.14
N GLU A 198 -1.98 23.20 -4.19
CA GLU A 198 -3.30 22.91 -4.75
C GLU A 198 -4.19 22.05 -3.85
N VAL A 199 -3.65 21.13 -3.05
CA VAL A 199 -4.48 20.32 -2.14
C VAL A 199 -5.13 21.22 -1.08
N HIS A 200 -4.41 22.21 -0.60
CA HIS A 200 -4.88 23.18 0.39
C HIS A 200 -5.97 24.14 -0.13
N SER A 201 -6.07 24.32 -1.44
CA SER A 201 -7.05 25.20 -2.07
C SER A 201 -8.36 24.47 -2.44
N THR A 202 -8.43 23.14 -2.27
CA THR A 202 -9.68 22.41 -2.47
C THR A 202 -10.74 22.84 -1.45
N GLU A 203 -12.00 22.90 -1.88
CA GLU A 203 -13.11 23.37 -1.04
C GLU A 203 -13.21 22.59 0.29
N ASP A 204 -12.93 21.29 0.22
CA ASP A 204 -12.92 20.36 1.34
C ASP A 204 -11.78 20.63 2.34
N GLN A 205 -10.65 21.15 1.88
CA GLN A 205 -9.51 21.51 2.72
C GLN A 205 -9.62 22.91 3.28
N ILE A 206 -10.16 23.86 2.53
CA ILE A 206 -10.53 25.19 3.03
C ILE A 206 -11.51 25.05 4.21
N LYS A 207 -12.48 24.13 4.14
CA LYS A 207 -13.41 23.84 5.25
C LYS A 207 -12.69 23.31 6.49
N ARG A 208 -11.64 22.50 6.33
CA ARG A 208 -10.84 21.94 7.44
C ARG A 208 -9.92 22.98 8.05
N GLN A 209 -9.26 23.81 7.24
CA GLN A 209 -8.50 24.98 7.69
C GLN A 209 -9.39 25.92 8.52
N LYS A 210 -10.57 26.31 8.01
CA LYS A 210 -11.53 27.13 8.76
C LYS A 210 -12.03 26.48 10.04
N SER A 211 -12.08 25.15 10.09
CA SER A 211 -12.51 24.41 11.28
C SER A 211 -11.38 24.20 12.28
N ALA A 212 -10.11 24.34 11.87
CA ALA A 212 -8.94 24.14 12.70
C ALA A 212 -8.86 25.15 13.84
N ALA A 213 -9.15 26.43 13.57
CA ALA A 213 -9.17 27.51 14.56
C ALA A 213 -10.16 27.28 15.73
N LYS A 214 -11.11 26.35 15.57
CA LYS A 214 -12.12 26.01 16.60
C LYS A 214 -11.69 24.86 17.50
N VAL A 215 -10.52 24.28 17.25
CA VAL A 215 -10.08 23.09 17.97
C VAL A 215 -9.16 23.48 19.12
N CYS A 216 -9.40 22.89 20.29
CA CYS A 216 -8.58 23.10 21.47
C CYS A 216 -7.31 22.25 21.40
N VAL A 217 -6.18 22.89 21.68
CA VAL A 217 -4.88 22.25 21.83
C VAL A 217 -4.71 21.93 23.31
N GLU A 218 -4.47 20.66 23.62
CA GLU A 218 -4.32 20.16 24.99
C GLU A 218 -2.85 20.23 25.42
N SER A 219 -1.94 19.89 24.51
CA SER A 219 -0.51 20.08 24.68
C SER A 219 0.16 20.40 23.35
N LEU A 220 1.25 21.15 23.41
CA LEU A 220 2.04 21.54 22.25
C LEU A 220 3.52 21.47 22.62
N ASP A 221 4.26 20.70 21.83
CA ASP A 221 5.71 20.67 21.79
C ASP A 221 6.16 21.31 20.48
N ILE A 222 6.61 22.56 20.58
CA ILE A 222 7.02 23.38 19.44
C ILE A 222 8.31 22.84 18.82
N GLU A 223 9.25 22.37 19.65
CA GLU A 223 10.56 21.89 19.23
C GLU A 223 10.43 20.63 18.38
N ASN A 224 9.61 19.68 18.85
CA ASN A 224 9.37 18.43 18.14
C ASN A 224 8.23 18.50 17.12
N LYS A 225 7.51 19.64 17.04
CA LYS A 225 6.34 19.84 16.17
C LYS A 225 5.25 18.78 16.41
N ILE A 226 4.98 18.50 17.68
CA ILE A 226 3.97 17.52 18.14
C ILE A 226 2.93 18.24 18.98
N ALA A 227 1.66 17.86 18.87
CA ALA A 227 0.61 18.33 19.76
C ALA A 227 -0.39 17.21 20.08
N VAL A 228 -1.04 17.34 21.23
CA VAL A 228 -2.28 16.61 21.51
C VAL A 228 -3.45 17.55 21.28
N ILE A 229 -4.33 17.22 20.34
CA ILE A 229 -5.43 18.07 19.91
C ILE A 229 -6.71 17.24 19.88
N ASN A 230 -7.69 17.56 20.74
CA ASN A 230 -8.88 16.73 21.00
C ASN A 230 -8.55 15.27 21.37
N GLY A 231 -7.51 15.05 22.16
CA GLY A 231 -7.04 13.72 22.55
C GLY A 231 -6.39 12.91 21.42
N TYR A 232 -6.03 13.55 20.30
CA TYR A 232 -5.29 12.92 19.21
C TYR A 232 -3.86 13.42 19.21
N ASP A 233 -2.89 12.50 19.10
CA ASP A 233 -1.52 12.85 18.74
C ASP A 233 -1.47 13.36 17.31
N VAL A 234 -0.85 14.52 17.15
CA VAL A 234 -0.77 15.28 15.91
C VAL A 234 0.68 15.67 15.67
N THR A 235 1.12 15.43 14.45
CA THR A 235 2.32 16.02 13.88
C THR A 235 1.94 16.75 12.60
N LEU A 236 2.87 17.48 12.00
CA LEU A 236 2.66 18.02 10.67
C LEU A 236 2.52 16.95 9.59
N CYS A 237 2.94 15.71 9.87
CA CYS A 237 2.92 14.60 8.93
C CYS A 237 1.76 13.63 9.17
N SER A 238 1.20 13.59 10.39
CA SER A 238 0.23 12.57 10.79
C SER A 238 -0.72 13.06 11.87
N CYS A 239 -1.89 12.43 11.95
CA CYS A 239 -2.80 12.63 13.07
C CYS A 239 -3.54 11.33 13.36
N THR A 240 -3.64 10.96 14.64
CA THR A 240 -4.37 9.76 15.07
C THR A 240 -5.89 9.88 14.92
N CYS A 241 -6.41 11.01 14.43
CA CYS A 241 -7.84 11.19 14.22
C CYS A 241 -8.38 10.42 13.02
N ARG A 242 -9.67 10.09 13.11
CA ARG A 242 -10.38 9.38 12.05
C ARG A 242 -10.33 10.09 10.70
N ASP A 243 -10.45 11.43 10.68
CA ASP A 243 -10.46 12.22 9.44
C ASP A 243 -9.15 12.02 8.63
N TYR A 244 -8.01 12.12 9.31
CA TYR A 244 -6.70 11.86 8.70
C TYR A 244 -6.53 10.38 8.35
N SER A 245 -6.86 9.45 9.25
CA SER A 245 -6.69 8.01 9.01
C SER A 245 -7.46 7.51 7.77
N VAL A 246 -8.61 8.12 7.47
CA VAL A 246 -9.49 7.72 6.36
C VAL A 246 -9.09 8.39 5.05
N ARG A 247 -8.78 9.69 5.08
CA ARG A 247 -8.53 10.48 3.87
C ARG A 247 -7.06 10.55 3.48
N ARG A 248 -6.15 10.35 4.44
CA ARG A 248 -4.71 10.59 4.31
C ARG A 248 -4.40 11.98 3.74
N PHE A 249 -5.26 12.91 4.11
CA PHE A 249 -5.19 14.30 3.75
C PHE A 249 -5.19 15.11 5.05
N PRO A 250 -4.55 16.29 5.04
CA PRO A 250 -4.49 17.19 6.19
C PRO A 250 -5.85 17.35 6.86
N CYS A 251 -5.94 16.94 8.12
CA CYS A 251 -7.16 17.10 8.90
C CYS A 251 -7.14 18.44 9.64
N LYS A 252 -8.27 18.85 10.21
CA LYS A 252 -8.37 20.09 11.00
C LYS A 252 -7.37 20.14 12.16
N HIS A 253 -6.92 19.01 12.71
CA HIS A 253 -5.96 18.98 13.81
C HIS A 253 -4.55 19.31 13.32
N MET A 254 -4.16 18.78 12.17
CA MET A 254 -2.87 19.09 11.54
C MET A 254 -2.79 20.56 11.14
N TYR A 255 -3.89 21.11 10.59
CA TYR A 255 -3.97 22.55 10.35
C TYR A 255 -3.94 23.37 11.64
N ARG A 256 -4.51 22.87 12.75
CA ARG A 256 -4.42 23.58 14.02
C ARG A 256 -2.99 23.62 14.52
N LEU A 257 -2.28 22.48 14.47
CA LEU A 257 -0.86 22.44 14.78
C LEU A 257 -0.05 23.38 13.86
N ALA A 258 -0.34 23.39 12.56
CA ALA A 258 0.33 24.29 11.62
C ALA A 258 0.08 25.78 11.94
N ILE A 259 -1.12 26.15 12.40
CA ILE A 259 -1.43 27.50 12.89
C ILE A 259 -0.64 27.83 14.16
N GLU A 260 -0.59 26.93 15.14
CA GLU A 260 0.17 27.14 16.40
C GLU A 260 1.68 27.28 16.15
N LEU A 261 2.20 26.59 15.13
CA LEU A 261 3.59 26.69 14.69
C LEU A 261 3.85 27.90 13.78
N GLY A 262 2.84 28.73 13.48
CA GLY A 262 2.96 29.92 12.64
C GLY A 262 3.15 29.63 11.15
N ILE A 263 2.82 28.42 10.70
CA ILE A 263 2.96 27.96 9.31
C ILE A 263 1.75 28.40 8.46
N PHE A 264 0.56 28.55 9.08
CA PHE A 264 -0.68 29.00 8.44
C PHE A 264 -1.31 30.20 9.18
N GLU A 265 -1.93 31.13 8.45
CA GLU A 265 -2.64 32.29 9.03
C GLU A 265 -4.06 31.92 9.54
N GLU A 266 -4.49 32.47 10.68
CA GLU A 266 -5.85 32.25 11.23
C GLU A 266 -6.95 32.92 10.38
N GLN A 267 -8.03 32.17 10.10
CA GLN A 267 -9.21 32.66 9.37
C GLN A 267 -10.45 32.76 10.30
N PRO A 268 -11.31 33.81 10.20
CA PRO A 268 -12.34 34.11 11.19
C PRO A 268 -13.54 33.13 11.21
N THR A 269 -14.03 32.79 12.42
CA THR A 269 -14.98 31.68 12.66
C THR A 269 -16.47 32.08 12.84
N ILE A 270 -17.41 31.27 12.32
CA ILE A 270 -18.87 31.27 12.66
C ILE A 270 -19.28 29.94 13.36
N LYS A 271 -20.14 30.00 14.40
CA LYS A 271 -20.45 28.95 15.40
C LYS A 271 -21.64 28.01 15.08
N SER A 272 -21.59 26.78 15.64
CA SER A 272 -22.66 25.85 16.17
C SER A 272 -22.52 24.39 15.67
N LYS A 273 -23.02 23.28 16.26
CA LYS A 273 -23.36 22.76 17.62
C LYS A 273 -23.52 21.19 17.48
N THR A 274 -22.83 20.37 18.30
CA THR A 274 -23.08 18.97 18.84
C THR A 274 -24.04 17.95 18.14
N LYS A 275 -23.74 16.64 18.02
CA LYS A 275 -23.74 15.57 19.09
C LYS A 275 -22.97 14.27 18.69
N LYS A 276 -22.50 13.53 19.71
CA LYS A 276 -21.63 12.31 19.74
C LYS A 276 -22.35 10.99 19.39
N ASN A 277 -21.56 9.97 18.98
CA ASN A 277 -21.55 8.60 19.53
C ASN A 277 -20.26 7.85 19.12
N SER A 278 -19.61 7.18 20.08
CA SER A 278 -18.39 6.36 19.92
C SER A 278 -18.70 4.89 20.16
N CYS A 279 -18.11 3.98 19.39
CA CYS A 279 -18.01 2.57 19.74
C CYS A 279 -16.76 1.96 19.09
N THR A 280 -15.99 1.20 19.86
CA THR A 280 -14.79 0.47 19.43
C THR A 280 -15.11 -1.03 19.51
N LEU A 281 -14.89 -1.79 18.44
CA LEU A 281 -15.12 -3.24 18.38
C LEU A 281 -13.79 -3.95 18.14
N THR A 282 -13.42 -4.85 19.05
CA THR A 282 -12.38 -5.86 18.87
C THR A 282 -13.02 -7.08 18.19
N ILE A 283 -12.53 -7.46 17.01
CA ILE A 283 -13.04 -8.62 16.24
C ILE A 283 -12.00 -9.73 16.28
N SER A 284 -12.42 -10.95 16.61
CA SER A 284 -11.57 -12.16 16.65
C SER A 284 -11.30 -12.74 15.25
N ALA A 285 -10.23 -13.53 15.11
CA ALA A 285 -9.85 -14.17 13.85
C ALA A 285 -10.97 -15.06 13.26
N ASP A 286 -11.71 -15.76 14.12
CA ASP A 286 -12.85 -16.59 13.71
C ASP A 286 -14.01 -15.74 13.18
N GLN A 287 -14.27 -14.58 13.80
CA GLN A 287 -15.29 -13.64 13.30
C GLN A 287 -14.90 -13.04 11.95
N ILE A 288 -13.60 -12.79 11.72
CA ILE A 288 -13.09 -12.34 10.43
C ILE A 288 -13.23 -13.46 9.39
N TYR A 289 -12.88 -14.71 9.74
CA TYR A 289 -13.02 -15.86 8.85
C TYR A 289 -14.45 -16.02 8.35
N GLU A 290 -15.41 -16.06 9.27
CA GLU A 290 -16.83 -16.22 8.92
C GLU A 290 -17.34 -15.06 8.06
N GLN A 291 -16.90 -13.84 8.35
CA GLN A 291 -17.31 -12.67 7.58
C GLN A 291 -16.73 -12.68 6.16
N VAL A 292 -15.45 -13.02 6.01
CA VAL A 292 -14.79 -13.16 4.69
C VAL A 292 -15.41 -14.31 3.90
N LEU A 293 -15.66 -15.45 4.55
CA LEU A 293 -16.32 -16.60 3.93
C LEU A 293 -17.74 -16.26 3.46
N SER A 294 -18.50 -15.50 4.26
CA SER A 294 -19.83 -15.00 3.90
C SER A 294 -19.76 -14.12 2.65
N ASP A 295 -18.84 -13.16 2.62
CA ASP A 295 -18.73 -12.22 1.51
C ASP A 295 -18.25 -12.88 0.21
N ILE A 296 -17.34 -13.86 0.28
CA ILE A 296 -16.92 -14.64 -0.90
C ILE A 296 -18.12 -15.42 -1.46
N LYS A 297 -18.96 -16.00 -0.58
CA LYS A 297 -20.21 -16.66 -0.99
C LYS A 297 -21.22 -15.68 -1.57
N ASP A 298 -21.37 -14.50 -0.99
CA ASP A 298 -22.26 -13.46 -1.48
C ASP A 298 -21.81 -12.96 -2.85
N ASP A 299 -20.52 -12.68 -3.05
CA ASP A 299 -19.99 -12.23 -4.33
C ASP A 299 -20.11 -13.30 -5.43
N PHE A 300 -20.00 -14.60 -5.09
CA PHE A 300 -20.27 -15.69 -6.02
C PHE A 300 -21.77 -15.81 -6.35
N THR A 301 -22.65 -15.79 -5.34
CA THR A 301 -24.10 -15.92 -5.54
C THR A 301 -24.71 -14.74 -6.28
N CYS A 302 -24.16 -13.53 -6.13
CA CYS A 302 -24.57 -12.36 -6.89
C CYS A 302 -23.86 -12.21 -8.24
N GLY A 303 -23.00 -13.16 -8.62
CA GLY A 303 -22.35 -13.23 -9.94
C GLY A 303 -21.20 -12.24 -10.15
N LYS A 304 -20.67 -11.62 -9.09
CA LYS A 304 -19.51 -10.70 -9.20
C LYS A 304 -18.20 -11.43 -9.47
N ILE A 305 -18.07 -12.68 -9.03
CA ILE A 305 -16.89 -13.52 -9.26
C ILE A 305 -17.27 -14.81 -9.99
N SER A 306 -16.35 -15.33 -10.80
CA SER A 306 -16.55 -16.59 -11.54
C SER A 306 -16.43 -17.81 -10.61
N LYS A 307 -16.91 -18.98 -11.05
CA LYS A 307 -16.75 -20.23 -10.29
C LYS A 307 -15.28 -20.59 -10.05
N ALA A 308 -14.42 -20.37 -11.05
CA ALA A 308 -12.98 -20.61 -10.92
C ALA A 308 -12.33 -19.67 -9.89
N GLU A 309 -12.75 -18.40 -9.86
CA GLU A 309 -12.28 -17.42 -8.89
C GLU A 309 -12.77 -17.74 -7.48
N TYR A 310 -14.04 -18.14 -7.34
CA TYR A 310 -14.60 -18.61 -6.08
C TYR A 310 -13.83 -19.81 -5.51
N ASP A 311 -13.61 -20.86 -6.31
CA ASP A 311 -12.93 -22.08 -5.86
C ASP A 311 -11.48 -21.78 -5.44
N ARG A 312 -10.84 -20.83 -6.11
CA ARG A 312 -9.49 -20.35 -5.78
C ARG A 312 -9.46 -19.58 -4.46
N GLN A 313 -10.35 -18.61 -4.27
CA GLN A 313 -10.44 -17.84 -3.02
C GLN A 313 -10.76 -18.73 -1.82
N ILE A 314 -11.66 -19.71 -1.98
CA ILE A 314 -11.96 -20.69 -0.93
C ILE A 314 -10.78 -21.60 -0.64
N SER A 315 -10.09 -22.11 -1.66
CA SER A 315 -8.88 -22.93 -1.51
C SER A 315 -7.78 -22.18 -0.75
N ARG A 316 -7.57 -20.91 -1.11
CA ARG A 316 -6.60 -20.03 -0.46
C ARG A 316 -6.96 -19.76 1.00
N LEU A 317 -8.20 -19.36 1.27
CA LEU A 317 -8.71 -19.14 2.63
C LEU A 317 -8.59 -20.41 3.50
N SER A 318 -8.82 -21.59 2.90
CA SER A 318 -8.71 -22.88 3.59
C SER A 318 -7.26 -23.27 3.88
N LYS A 319 -6.34 -23.07 2.92
CA LYS A 319 -4.90 -23.34 3.10
C LYS A 319 -4.32 -22.47 4.22
N ILE A 320 -4.69 -21.20 4.20
CA ILE A 320 -4.34 -20.19 5.19
C ILE A 320 -4.77 -20.59 6.61
N PHE A 321 -6.01 -21.07 6.79
CA PHE A 321 -6.52 -21.45 8.12
C PHE A 321 -6.04 -22.84 8.58
N CYS A 322 -5.76 -23.76 7.66
CA CYS A 322 -5.26 -25.09 7.99
C CYS A 322 -3.81 -25.04 8.51
N GLU A 323 -2.96 -24.21 7.90
CA GLU A 323 -1.57 -23.97 8.32
C GLU A 323 -1.50 -23.38 9.74
N ASN A 324 -2.41 -22.47 10.10
CA ASN A 324 -2.51 -21.91 11.45
C ASN A 324 -2.97 -22.92 12.51
N SER A 325 -3.90 -23.84 12.18
CA SER A 325 -4.36 -24.86 13.15
C SER A 325 -3.30 -25.93 13.45
N LEU A 326 -2.41 -26.20 12.47
CA LEU A 326 -1.29 -27.12 12.63
C LEU A 326 -0.16 -26.48 13.45
N ALA A 327 0.13 -25.18 13.25
CA ALA A 327 1.10 -24.44 14.05
C ALA A 327 0.69 -24.33 15.54
N GLN A 328 -0.61 -24.21 15.84
CA GLN A 328 -1.11 -24.20 17.21
C GLN A 328 -1.04 -25.59 17.89
N LYS A 329 -1.16 -26.69 17.16
CA LYS A 329 -1.09 -28.06 17.72
C LYS A 329 0.31 -28.59 17.97
N VAL A 330 1.34 -27.97 17.38
CA VAL A 330 2.75 -28.34 17.62
C VAL A 330 3.33 -27.66 18.87
N ASN A 331 2.65 -26.63 19.39
CA ASN A 331 3.06 -25.83 20.55
C ASN A 331 2.21 -26.05 21.83
N THR A 332 1.42 -27.13 21.90
CA THR A 332 0.64 -27.55 23.07
C THR A 332 1.00 -28.96 23.50
#